data_AF-A3VYR0-F1
#
_entry.id   AF-A3VYR0-F1
#
_cell.length_a   1.000
_cell.length_b   1.000
_cell.length_c   1.000
_cell.angle_alpha   90.00
_cell.angle_beta   90.00
_cell.angle_gamma   90.00
#
_symmetry.space_group_name_H-M   'P 1'
#
loop_
_entity.id
_entity.type
_entity.pdbx_description
1 polymer ?
#
loop_
_entity_poly.entity_id
_entity_poly.type
_entity_poly.pdbx_seq_one_letter_code
_entity_poly.pdbx_strand_id
1 'polypeptide(L)'
;MSVLADLLATVFERRYRGASEPDQKNRSIEDLCRDLMGSSSEVSGMVLARLILDRYAGMAEAEKLGFFRFLTEGMGVDPESVRTALDAFEAGPDRDSYRVFMGTAEPPRQELARRLNQVPGATAQLVAMRADLLRLARDNPALAVLDLDLKHLFASWFNRGFLVLRPINWSSPADVLEKIIAYEAVHAIDSWDDLRLRLAPKDRRCFGFFHPAMPDEPLIFVEVALSRGIPGAIHDVLSEEREVIGAHEADTAVFYSISNCQAGLAGISFGNSLIKQVVADLSQELPGLKTFVTLSPIPGLTRWLKESGGALPKKAEALRAVTAHYLLKAKRGDGGPYDPVARFHLGNGASVHAIHAGADLSPNGKTQSGGVMVNYLYDRAQISQNHERFAGAGVIAASAEVTALAAAAAKKTE
;
A
#
# COMPACT_ATOMS: atom_id res chain seq x y z
N MET A 1 1.42 -17.64 23.75
CA MET A 1 2.08 -17.07 22.56
C MET A 1 2.70 -18.21 21.77
N SER A 2 2.60 -18.18 20.44
CA SER A 2 2.99 -19.31 19.58
C SER A 2 4.52 -19.33 19.35
N VAL A 3 5.12 -20.51 19.17
CA VAL A 3 6.54 -20.71 18.81
C VAL A 3 6.94 -19.90 17.56
N LEU A 4 5.99 -19.65 16.65
CA LEU A 4 6.21 -18.78 15.50
C LEU A 4 6.42 -17.33 15.91
N ALA A 5 5.72 -16.82 16.93
CA ALA A 5 5.89 -15.45 17.40
C ALA A 5 7.28 -15.22 18.03
N ASP A 6 7.81 -16.20 18.77
CA ASP A 6 9.16 -16.14 19.36
C ASP A 6 10.28 -16.29 18.31
N LEU A 7 10.06 -17.12 17.28
CA LEU A 7 10.95 -17.21 16.11
C LEU A 7 10.94 -15.92 15.28
N LEU A 8 9.78 -15.31 15.12
CA LEU A 8 9.69 -14.03 14.45
C LEU A 8 10.38 -12.94 15.29
N ALA A 9 10.21 -12.90 16.61
CA ALA A 9 10.88 -11.96 17.53
C ALA A 9 12.41 -11.93 17.36
N THR A 10 13.05 -13.08 17.18
CA THR A 10 14.50 -13.18 16.91
C THR A 10 14.91 -12.75 15.50
N VAL A 11 13.99 -12.76 14.53
CA VAL A 11 14.18 -12.15 13.20
C VAL A 11 14.04 -10.63 13.28
N PHE A 12 13.17 -10.10 14.16
CA PHE A 12 12.95 -8.66 14.32
C PHE A 12 14.20 -7.90 14.82
N GLU A 13 15.21 -8.56 15.43
CA GLU A 13 16.42 -7.90 15.96
C GLU A 13 17.54 -7.65 14.93
N ARG A 14 17.43 -8.14 13.70
CA ARG A 14 18.52 -8.06 12.70
C ARG A 14 18.51 -6.74 11.93
N ARG A 15 19.07 -5.69 12.53
CA ARG A 15 19.29 -4.39 11.88
C ARG A 15 20.33 -4.47 10.76
N TYR A 16 20.13 -3.67 9.71
CA TYR A 16 21.14 -3.48 8.67
C TYR A 16 22.42 -2.91 9.28
N ARG A 17 23.55 -3.49 8.89
CA ARG A 17 24.89 -2.96 9.18
C ARG A 17 25.59 -2.74 7.85
N GLY A 18 26.00 -1.50 7.60
CA GLY A 18 26.74 -1.14 6.39
C GLY A 18 28.01 -1.96 6.20
N ALA A 19 28.66 -1.76 5.06
CA ALA A 19 29.97 -2.31 4.80
C ALA A 19 30.96 -1.80 5.87
N SER A 20 31.64 -2.73 6.55
CA SER A 20 32.58 -2.39 7.63
C SER A 20 33.82 -1.66 7.10
N GLU A 21 34.16 -1.86 5.84
CA GLU A 21 35.23 -1.15 5.15
C GLU A 21 34.74 -0.57 3.83
N PRO A 22 35.19 0.64 3.44
CA PRO A 22 34.91 1.21 2.13
C PRO A 22 35.56 0.37 1.02
N ASP A 23 35.05 0.50 -0.20
CA ASP A 23 35.64 -0.19 -1.34
C ASP A 23 37.05 0.32 -1.64
N GLN A 24 38.06 -0.44 -1.21
CA GLN A 24 39.48 -0.10 -1.39
C GLN A 24 39.89 0.02 -2.87
N LYS A 25 39.12 -0.57 -3.79
CA LYS A 25 39.39 -0.55 -5.23
C LYS A 25 38.73 0.62 -5.96
N ASN A 26 37.95 1.45 -5.27
CA ASN A 26 37.21 2.59 -5.83
C ASN A 26 36.45 2.25 -7.14
N ARG A 27 35.86 1.05 -7.20
CA ARG A 27 35.08 0.57 -8.35
C ARG A 27 33.85 1.44 -8.54
N SER A 28 33.28 1.49 -9.74
CA SER A 28 31.95 2.10 -9.96
C SER A 28 30.84 1.23 -9.35
N ILE A 29 29.61 1.75 -9.18
CA ILE A 29 28.49 0.92 -8.70
C ILE A 29 28.14 -0.18 -9.71
N GLU A 30 28.31 0.11 -11.01
CA GLU A 30 28.09 -0.82 -12.11
C GLU A 30 29.08 -1.98 -12.07
N ASP A 31 30.36 -1.69 -11.81
CA ASP A 31 31.39 -2.71 -11.64
C ASP A 31 31.10 -3.59 -10.41
N LEU A 32 30.67 -2.99 -9.29
CA LEU A 32 30.25 -3.76 -8.12
C LEU A 32 29.07 -4.68 -8.42
N CYS A 33 28.07 -4.22 -9.18
CA CYS A 33 26.95 -5.07 -9.61
C CYS A 33 27.42 -6.24 -10.47
N ARG A 34 28.33 -6.01 -11.44
CA ARG A 34 28.89 -7.10 -12.26
C ARG A 34 29.71 -8.08 -11.44
N ASP A 35 30.52 -7.60 -10.50
CA ASP A 35 31.27 -8.43 -9.56
C ASP A 35 30.34 -9.28 -8.68
N LEU A 36 29.25 -8.69 -8.18
CA LEU A 36 28.26 -9.42 -7.37
C LEU A 36 27.60 -10.53 -8.19
N MET A 37 27.25 -10.27 -9.44
CA MET A 37 26.68 -11.25 -10.37
C MET A 37 27.67 -12.37 -10.72
N GLY A 38 28.98 -12.08 -10.79
CA GLY A 38 30.04 -13.07 -11.01
C GLY A 38 30.51 -13.82 -9.76
N SER A 39 30.15 -13.35 -8.56
CA SER A 39 30.62 -13.95 -7.31
C SER A 39 29.98 -15.33 -7.05
N SER A 40 30.82 -16.29 -6.63
CA SER A 40 30.40 -17.64 -6.20
C SER A 40 30.52 -17.84 -4.68
N SER A 41 31.19 -16.93 -3.97
CA SER A 41 31.36 -16.97 -2.52
C SER A 41 30.28 -16.15 -1.82
N GLU A 42 29.54 -16.78 -0.90
CA GLU A 42 28.50 -16.15 -0.09
C GLU A 42 29.03 -14.96 0.72
N VAL A 43 30.21 -15.10 1.35
CA VAL A 43 30.82 -14.04 2.16
C VAL A 43 31.18 -12.83 1.31
N SER A 44 31.85 -13.05 0.16
CA SER A 44 32.22 -11.96 -0.75
C SER A 44 30.98 -11.29 -1.36
N GLY A 45 29.94 -12.07 -1.67
CA GLY A 45 28.66 -11.56 -2.18
C GLY A 45 27.96 -10.63 -1.18
N MET A 46 27.92 -10.99 0.10
CA MET A 46 27.32 -10.14 1.15
C MET A 46 28.04 -8.80 1.30
N VAL A 47 29.37 -8.77 1.19
CA VAL A 47 30.15 -7.52 1.25
C VAL A 47 29.86 -6.64 0.04
N LEU A 48 29.84 -7.21 -1.16
CA LEU A 48 29.51 -6.47 -2.39
C LEU A 48 28.09 -5.91 -2.34
N ALA A 49 27.12 -6.70 -1.89
CA ALA A 49 25.74 -6.26 -1.73
C ALA A 49 25.63 -5.06 -0.78
N ARG A 50 26.31 -5.09 0.38
CA ARG A 50 26.35 -3.93 1.29
C ARG A 50 26.97 -2.70 0.66
N LEU A 51 28.10 -2.86 -0.04
CA LEU A 51 28.77 -1.74 -0.71
C LEU A 51 27.87 -1.09 -1.78
N ILE A 52 27.16 -1.90 -2.57
CA ILE A 52 26.21 -1.41 -3.58
C ILE A 52 25.08 -0.61 -2.91
N LEU A 53 24.48 -1.19 -1.87
CA LEU A 53 23.38 -0.59 -1.12
C LEU A 53 23.79 0.73 -0.45
N ASP A 54 24.91 0.74 0.27
CA ASP A 54 25.45 1.93 0.93
C ASP A 54 25.81 3.03 -0.08
N ARG A 55 26.40 2.65 -1.22
CA ARG A 55 26.72 3.61 -2.27
C ARG A 55 25.47 4.20 -2.89
N TYR A 56 24.47 3.38 -3.23
CA TYR A 56 23.20 3.86 -3.75
C TYR A 56 22.52 4.82 -2.77
N ALA A 57 22.54 4.51 -1.47
CA ALA A 57 21.95 5.35 -0.43
C ALA A 57 22.58 6.76 -0.39
N GLY A 58 23.88 6.87 -0.67
CA GLY A 58 24.63 8.12 -0.71
C GLY A 58 24.54 8.90 -2.04
N MET A 59 23.92 8.34 -3.09
CA MET A 59 23.85 8.96 -4.41
C MET A 59 22.89 10.15 -4.46
N ALA A 60 23.32 11.20 -5.19
CA ALA A 60 22.43 12.26 -5.62
C ALA A 60 21.43 11.76 -6.67
N GLU A 61 20.36 12.54 -6.90
CA GLU A 61 19.28 12.15 -7.82
C GLU A 61 19.76 11.84 -9.25
N ALA A 62 20.70 12.63 -9.78
CA ALA A 62 21.27 12.42 -11.10
C ALA A 62 22.06 11.10 -11.19
N GLU A 63 22.76 10.73 -10.12
CA GLU A 63 23.51 9.46 -10.04
C GLU A 63 22.55 8.27 -9.92
N LYS A 64 21.48 8.39 -9.12
CA LYS A 64 20.42 7.38 -9.04
C LYS A 64 19.76 7.15 -10.40
N LEU A 65 19.49 8.21 -11.15
CA LEU A 65 18.98 8.11 -12.52
C LEU A 65 19.95 7.37 -13.44
N GLY A 66 21.25 7.66 -13.35
CA GLY A 66 22.31 6.94 -14.05
C GLY A 66 22.30 5.44 -13.73
N PHE A 67 22.19 5.09 -12.45
CA PHE A 67 22.10 3.71 -11.99
C PHE A 67 20.85 2.99 -12.53
N PHE A 68 19.67 3.64 -12.52
CA PHE A 68 18.47 3.05 -13.11
C PHE A 68 18.56 2.88 -14.63
N ARG A 69 19.23 3.78 -15.34
CA ARG A 69 19.52 3.59 -16.78
C ARG A 69 20.42 2.39 -17.00
N PHE A 70 21.48 2.23 -16.20
CA PHE A 70 22.33 1.04 -16.24
C PHE A 70 21.53 -0.25 -16.01
N LEU A 71 20.63 -0.30 -15.03
CA LEU A 71 19.79 -1.49 -14.80
C LEU A 71 18.82 -1.76 -15.96
N THR A 72 18.31 -0.71 -16.59
CA THR A 72 17.36 -0.81 -17.71
C THR A 72 18.04 -1.29 -18.98
N GLU A 73 19.18 -0.70 -19.32
CA GLU A 73 19.88 -0.89 -20.60
C GLU A 73 20.94 -2.01 -20.52
N GLY A 74 21.71 -2.05 -19.43
CA GLY A 74 22.83 -2.96 -19.25
C GLY A 74 22.49 -4.28 -18.54
N MET A 75 21.33 -4.37 -17.90
CA MET A 75 20.83 -5.58 -17.23
C MET A 75 19.45 -6.00 -17.76
N GLY A 76 19.26 -5.75 -19.06
CA GLY A 76 18.14 -6.16 -19.90
C GLY A 76 18.03 -7.67 -20.13
N VAL A 77 16.91 -8.09 -20.73
CA VAL A 77 16.87 -9.38 -21.43
C VAL A 77 17.62 -9.21 -22.75
N ASP A 78 18.43 -10.20 -23.15
CA ASP A 78 19.03 -10.25 -24.49
C ASP A 78 18.10 -10.98 -25.47
N PRO A 79 17.45 -10.27 -26.42
CA PRO A 79 16.45 -10.87 -27.30
C PRO A 79 17.00 -12.00 -28.18
N GLU A 80 18.26 -11.91 -28.60
CA GLU A 80 18.88 -12.93 -29.47
C GLU A 80 19.18 -14.22 -28.71
N SER A 81 19.69 -14.09 -27.48
CA SER A 81 19.86 -15.24 -26.58
C SER A 81 18.52 -15.90 -26.25
N VAL A 82 17.47 -15.12 -25.97
CA VAL A 82 16.12 -15.66 -25.71
C VAL A 82 15.56 -16.39 -26.93
N ARG A 83 15.71 -15.82 -28.13
CA ARG A 83 15.26 -16.46 -29.38
C ARG A 83 15.95 -17.81 -29.58
N THR A 84 17.27 -17.84 -29.43
CA THR A 84 18.07 -19.06 -29.55
C THR A 84 17.62 -20.12 -28.53
N ALA A 85 17.38 -19.72 -27.28
CA ALA A 85 16.94 -20.64 -26.23
C ALA A 85 15.51 -21.16 -26.48
N LEU A 86 14.63 -20.32 -27.03
CA LEU A 86 13.27 -20.72 -27.42
C LEU A 86 13.30 -21.73 -28.57
N ASP A 87 14.07 -21.46 -29.63
CA ASP A 87 14.20 -22.36 -30.78
C ASP A 87 14.71 -23.76 -30.34
N ALA A 88 15.67 -23.79 -29.40
CA ALA A 88 16.17 -25.03 -28.82
C ALA A 88 15.11 -25.79 -28.01
N PHE A 89 14.29 -25.07 -27.23
CA PHE A 89 13.17 -25.66 -26.49
C PHE A 89 12.07 -26.19 -27.41
N GLU A 90 11.75 -25.48 -28.51
CA GLU A 90 10.77 -25.94 -29.50
C GLU A 90 11.25 -27.18 -30.25
N ALA A 91 12.54 -27.25 -30.60
CA ALA A 91 13.12 -28.38 -31.32
C ALA A 91 13.21 -29.67 -30.47
N GLY A 92 13.37 -29.55 -29.16
CA GLY A 92 13.53 -30.68 -28.25
C GLY A 92 13.05 -30.37 -26.84
N PRO A 93 11.73 -30.28 -26.61
CA PRO A 93 11.18 -29.86 -25.33
C PRO A 93 11.48 -30.88 -24.24
N ASP A 94 12.34 -30.50 -23.31
CA ASP A 94 12.74 -31.30 -22.15
C ASP A 94 13.07 -30.41 -20.95
N ARG A 95 13.50 -31.03 -19.84
CA ARG A 95 13.84 -30.31 -18.61
C ARG A 95 14.98 -29.31 -18.80
N ASP A 96 15.99 -29.67 -19.58
CA ASP A 96 17.24 -28.90 -19.65
C ASP A 96 17.09 -27.72 -20.62
N SER A 97 16.43 -27.93 -21.77
CA SER A 97 16.03 -26.87 -22.71
C SER A 97 15.05 -25.88 -22.08
N TYR A 98 14.06 -26.36 -21.31
CA TYR A 98 13.14 -25.48 -20.55
C TYR A 98 13.89 -24.63 -19.52
N ARG A 99 14.83 -25.24 -18.77
CA ARG A 99 15.65 -24.52 -17.78
C ARG A 99 16.50 -23.42 -18.44
N VAL A 100 17.10 -23.71 -19.59
CA VAL A 100 17.88 -22.72 -20.35
C VAL A 100 16.97 -21.58 -20.82
N PHE A 101 15.84 -21.89 -21.46
CA PHE A 101 14.88 -20.88 -21.90
C PHE A 101 14.42 -19.97 -20.76
N MET A 102 13.94 -20.56 -19.65
CA MET A 102 13.50 -19.78 -18.49
C MET A 102 14.62 -18.94 -17.87
N GLY A 103 15.83 -19.49 -17.79
CA GLY A 103 16.99 -18.77 -17.25
C GLY A 103 17.44 -17.60 -18.13
N THR A 104 17.35 -17.75 -19.46
CA THR A 104 17.72 -16.69 -20.41
C THR A 104 16.62 -15.62 -20.54
N ALA A 105 15.35 -15.99 -20.35
CA ALA A 105 14.21 -15.07 -20.39
C ALA A 105 14.09 -14.19 -19.13
N GLU A 106 14.73 -14.56 -18.02
CA GLU A 106 14.78 -13.73 -16.82
C GLU A 106 15.87 -12.66 -16.93
N PRO A 107 15.55 -11.36 -16.75
CA PRO A 107 16.57 -10.33 -16.84
C PRO A 107 17.55 -10.39 -15.66
N PRO A 108 18.87 -10.21 -15.88
CA PRO A 108 19.90 -10.31 -14.83
C PRO A 108 19.65 -9.42 -13.60
N ARG A 109 18.92 -8.30 -13.77
CA ARG A 109 18.55 -7.40 -12.67
C ARG A 109 17.62 -8.01 -11.62
N GLN A 110 16.81 -9.03 -11.97
CA GLN A 110 16.02 -9.75 -10.97
C GLN A 110 16.92 -10.55 -10.02
N GLU A 111 17.92 -11.23 -10.58
CA GLU A 111 18.91 -11.94 -9.79
C GLU A 111 19.79 -10.99 -8.97
N LEU A 112 20.18 -9.83 -9.53
CA LEU A 112 20.87 -8.80 -8.76
C LEU A 112 20.05 -8.39 -7.54
N ALA A 113 18.76 -8.08 -7.70
CA ALA A 113 17.90 -7.70 -6.59
C ALA A 113 17.77 -8.83 -5.54
N ARG A 114 17.69 -10.10 -5.95
CA ARG A 114 17.72 -11.24 -5.02
C ARG A 114 19.02 -11.32 -4.23
N ARG A 115 20.18 -11.13 -4.89
CA ARG A 115 21.49 -11.12 -4.22
C ARG A 115 21.66 -9.95 -3.26
N LEU A 116 21.20 -8.75 -3.64
CA LEU A 116 21.16 -7.60 -2.74
C LEU A 116 20.32 -7.90 -1.48
N ASN A 117 19.20 -8.59 -1.65
CA ASN A 117 18.29 -8.92 -0.56
C ASN A 117 18.78 -10.03 0.39
N GLN A 118 19.93 -10.65 0.14
CA GLN A 118 20.52 -11.65 1.05
C GLN A 118 21.14 -11.02 2.30
N VAL A 119 21.37 -9.70 2.29
CA VAL A 119 21.93 -8.98 3.44
C VAL A 119 20.81 -8.61 4.43
N PRO A 120 21.00 -8.84 5.75
CA PRO A 120 20.02 -8.43 6.76
C PRO A 120 19.66 -6.94 6.65
N GLY A 121 18.37 -6.63 6.57
CA GLY A 121 17.84 -5.26 6.44
C GLY A 121 17.87 -4.65 5.03
N ALA A 122 18.38 -5.38 4.02
CA ALA A 122 18.40 -4.91 2.63
C ALA A 122 16.99 -4.69 2.04
N THR A 123 15.99 -5.45 2.49
CA THR A 123 14.61 -5.30 2.02
C THR A 123 14.13 -3.86 2.10
N ALA A 124 14.36 -3.18 3.23
CA ALA A 124 13.95 -1.80 3.43
C ALA A 124 14.66 -0.85 2.45
N GLN A 125 15.94 -1.11 2.15
CA GLN A 125 16.69 -0.32 1.18
C GLN A 125 16.20 -0.53 -0.25
N LEU A 126 15.84 -1.76 -0.62
CA LEU A 126 15.26 -2.05 -1.93
C LEU A 126 13.87 -1.41 -2.07
N VAL A 127 13.08 -1.37 -0.99
CA VAL A 127 11.81 -0.64 -0.96
C VAL A 127 12.06 0.87 -1.16
N ALA A 128 13.03 1.46 -0.47
CA ALA A 128 13.41 2.86 -0.67
C ALA A 128 13.90 3.13 -2.11
N MET A 129 14.73 2.24 -2.67
CA MET A 129 15.17 2.29 -4.07
C MET A 129 14.00 2.23 -5.04
N ARG A 130 12.99 1.38 -4.79
CA ARG A 130 11.77 1.36 -5.61
C ARG A 130 10.96 2.66 -5.48
N ALA A 131 10.94 3.30 -4.31
CA ALA A 131 10.28 4.60 -4.15
C ALA A 131 10.95 5.68 -5.02
N ASP A 132 12.29 5.72 -5.06
CA ASP A 132 13.06 6.59 -5.95
C ASP A 132 12.75 6.30 -7.42
N LEU A 133 12.73 5.02 -7.82
CA LEU A 133 12.38 4.58 -9.17
C LEU A 133 10.99 5.08 -9.59
N LEU A 134 9.97 4.88 -8.75
CA LEU A 134 8.60 5.30 -9.03
C LEU A 134 8.48 6.82 -9.20
N ARG A 135 9.31 7.59 -8.51
CA ARG A 135 9.36 9.05 -8.64
C ARG A 135 10.03 9.44 -9.96
N LEU A 136 11.21 8.90 -10.26
CA LEU A 136 11.99 9.23 -11.46
C LEU A 136 11.35 8.71 -12.76
N ALA A 137 10.62 7.60 -12.71
CA ALA A 137 9.94 7.02 -13.86
C ALA A 137 8.79 7.90 -14.40
N ARG A 138 8.29 8.88 -13.62
CA ARG A 138 7.27 9.83 -14.08
C ARG A 138 7.78 10.68 -15.26
N ASP A 139 9.04 11.08 -15.19
CA ASP A 139 9.71 11.89 -16.21
C ASP A 139 10.58 11.03 -17.15
N ASN A 140 10.78 9.75 -16.82
CA ASN A 140 11.59 8.80 -17.58
C ASN A 140 10.83 7.47 -17.82
N PRO A 141 9.86 7.42 -18.77
CA PRO A 141 8.98 6.27 -18.95
C PRO A 141 9.69 4.94 -19.25
N ALA A 142 10.89 4.98 -19.85
CA ALA A 142 11.70 3.79 -20.11
C ALA A 142 12.06 3.01 -18.84
N LEU A 143 12.17 3.67 -17.68
CA LEU A 143 12.48 3.04 -16.41
C LEU A 143 11.32 2.19 -15.85
N ALA A 144 10.11 2.36 -16.38
CA ALA A 144 8.92 1.67 -15.87
C ALA A 144 9.02 0.14 -16.00
N VAL A 145 9.87 -0.38 -16.90
CA VAL A 145 10.13 -1.81 -17.01
C VAL A 145 10.74 -2.39 -15.72
N LEU A 146 11.61 -1.63 -15.04
CA LEU A 146 12.23 -2.05 -13.78
C LEU A 146 11.20 -2.26 -12.66
N ASP A 147 10.12 -1.46 -12.66
CA ASP A 147 9.05 -1.57 -11.67
C ASP A 147 8.31 -2.91 -11.79
N LEU A 148 8.21 -3.50 -12.99
CA LEU A 148 7.60 -4.81 -13.18
C LEU A 148 8.37 -5.91 -12.46
N ASP A 149 9.71 -5.88 -12.57
CA ASP A 149 10.58 -6.86 -11.93
C ASP A 149 10.59 -6.71 -10.40
N LEU A 150 10.70 -5.48 -9.90
CA LEU A 150 10.65 -5.23 -8.46
C LEU A 150 9.26 -5.57 -7.88
N LYS A 151 8.18 -5.30 -8.61
CA LYS A 151 6.82 -5.75 -8.22
C LYS A 151 6.73 -7.26 -8.14
N HIS A 152 7.28 -7.98 -9.12
CA HIS A 152 7.29 -9.44 -9.11
C HIS A 152 8.01 -9.98 -7.87
N LEU A 153 9.21 -9.47 -7.59
CA LEU A 153 9.99 -9.87 -6.41
C LEU A 153 9.30 -9.49 -5.10
N PHE A 154 8.79 -8.26 -4.98
CA PHE A 154 8.13 -7.80 -3.76
C PHE A 154 6.81 -8.53 -3.49
N ALA A 155 6.06 -8.92 -4.53
CA ALA A 155 4.87 -9.75 -4.35
C ALA A 155 5.20 -11.12 -3.72
N SER A 156 6.38 -11.67 -4.01
CA SER A 156 6.87 -12.90 -3.40
C SER A 156 7.40 -12.67 -1.98
N TRP A 157 8.22 -11.62 -1.80
CA TRP A 157 8.88 -11.33 -0.51
C TRP A 157 7.91 -10.85 0.56
N PHE A 158 6.91 -10.05 0.19
CA PHE A 158 5.86 -9.56 1.09
C PHE A 158 4.62 -10.44 1.04
N ASN A 159 4.83 -11.74 1.25
CA ASN A 159 3.73 -12.69 1.27
C ASN A 159 2.79 -12.38 2.45
N ARG A 160 1.49 -12.23 2.16
CA ARG A 160 0.43 -12.00 3.15
C ARG A 160 0.47 -12.95 4.35
N GLY A 161 0.92 -14.20 4.16
CA GLY A 161 0.94 -15.22 5.20
C GLY A 161 1.87 -14.89 6.38
N PHE A 162 2.80 -13.96 6.19
CA PHE A 162 3.70 -13.47 7.24
C PHE A 162 3.33 -12.08 7.75
N LEU A 163 2.25 -11.50 7.26
CA LEU A 163 1.80 -10.20 7.74
C LEU A 163 1.16 -10.37 9.12
N VAL A 164 1.68 -9.64 10.11
CA VAL A 164 1.23 -9.73 11.50
C VAL A 164 0.52 -8.43 11.87
N LEU A 165 -0.72 -8.56 12.31
CA LEU A 165 -1.47 -7.44 12.89
C LEU A 165 -1.04 -7.24 14.35
N ARG A 166 -0.70 -5.99 14.71
CA ARG A 166 -0.32 -5.60 16.08
C ARG A 166 -1.12 -4.36 16.49
N PRO A 167 -1.64 -4.30 17.72
CA PRO A 167 -2.19 -3.06 18.24
C PRO A 167 -1.07 -2.02 18.41
N ILE A 168 -1.37 -0.76 18.08
CA ILE A 168 -0.53 0.40 18.33
C ILE A 168 -1.28 1.30 19.31
N ASN A 169 -0.62 1.66 20.39
CA ASN A 169 -1.18 2.48 21.47
C ASN A 169 -0.08 3.34 22.10
N TRP A 170 -0.44 4.18 23.08
CA TRP A 170 0.50 5.09 23.73
C TRP A 170 1.65 4.40 24.51
N SER A 171 1.55 3.10 24.77
CA SER A 171 2.63 2.30 25.38
C SER A 171 3.56 1.65 24.35
N SER A 172 3.32 1.88 23.05
CA SER A 172 4.15 1.33 21.97
C SER A 172 5.51 2.03 21.92
N PRO A 173 6.55 1.37 21.39
CA PRO A 173 7.89 1.97 21.25
C PRO A 173 7.86 3.32 20.51
N ALA A 174 8.63 4.29 21.01
CA ALA A 174 8.62 5.66 20.48
C ALA A 174 9.04 5.75 19.01
N ASP A 175 9.96 4.89 18.57
CA ASP A 175 10.38 4.80 17.16
C ASP A 175 9.27 4.33 16.23
N VAL A 176 8.35 3.48 16.69
CA VAL A 176 7.14 3.11 15.94
C VAL A 176 6.16 4.27 15.91
N LEU A 177 5.99 4.99 17.03
CA LEU A 177 5.09 6.14 17.12
C LEU A 177 5.53 7.31 16.23
N GLU A 178 6.83 7.61 16.18
CA GLU A 178 7.41 8.60 15.25
C GLU A 178 7.10 8.25 13.78
N LYS A 179 7.16 6.96 13.43
CA LYS A 179 6.82 6.49 12.09
C LYS A 179 5.34 6.68 11.78
N ILE A 180 4.43 6.50 12.74
CA ILE A 180 3.00 6.79 12.54
C ILE A 180 2.79 8.27 12.21
N ILE A 181 3.46 9.19 12.91
CA ILE A 181 3.42 10.63 12.60
C ILE A 181 3.93 10.87 11.16
N ALA A 182 5.09 10.29 10.81
CA ALA A 182 5.71 10.51 9.51
C ALA A 182 4.92 9.91 8.33
N TYR A 183 4.14 8.86 8.56
CA TYR A 183 3.48 8.08 7.50
C TYR A 183 1.98 8.39 7.35
N GLU A 184 1.40 9.24 8.21
CA GLU A 184 -0.02 9.57 8.13
C GLU A 184 -0.34 10.39 6.85
N ALA A 185 -1.15 9.78 5.98
CA ALA A 185 -1.40 10.28 4.63
C ALA A 185 -2.83 10.79 4.39
N VAL A 186 -3.76 10.54 5.32
CA VAL A 186 -5.17 10.89 5.21
C VAL A 186 -5.45 12.19 5.98
N HIS A 187 -5.05 12.24 7.24
CA HIS A 187 -5.27 13.34 8.17
C HIS A 187 -3.97 13.64 8.92
N ALA A 188 -3.19 14.59 8.41
CA ALA A 188 -1.86 14.94 8.95
C ALA A 188 -1.83 14.99 10.49
N ILE A 189 -0.77 14.42 11.07
CA ILE A 189 -0.49 14.48 12.51
C ILE A 189 0.62 15.50 12.71
N ASP A 190 0.28 16.68 13.23
CA ASP A 190 1.22 17.81 13.29
C ASP A 190 2.08 17.79 14.56
N SER A 191 1.73 16.96 15.55
CA SER A 191 2.45 16.91 16.83
C SER A 191 2.29 15.57 17.57
N TRP A 192 3.15 15.36 18.57
CA TRP A 192 3.02 14.25 19.52
C TRP A 192 1.73 14.32 20.34
N ASP A 193 1.22 15.52 20.61
CA ASP A 193 -0.05 15.68 21.32
C ASP A 193 -1.23 15.26 20.44
N ASP A 194 -1.23 15.59 19.14
CA ASP A 194 -2.23 15.09 18.20
C ASP A 194 -2.17 13.55 18.11
N LEU A 195 -0.96 12.97 17.98
CA LEU A 195 -0.80 11.51 18.04
C LEU A 195 -1.40 10.92 19.33
N ARG A 196 -1.14 11.56 20.48
CA ARG A 196 -1.66 11.13 21.77
C ARG A 196 -3.18 11.15 21.80
N LEU A 197 -3.84 12.16 21.22
CA LEU A 197 -5.30 12.25 21.13
C LEU A 197 -5.92 11.14 20.26
N ARG A 198 -5.15 10.59 19.32
CA ARG A 198 -5.57 9.47 18.46
C ARG A 198 -5.26 8.09 19.03
N LEU A 199 -4.34 7.97 19.99
CA LEU A 199 -3.89 6.68 20.51
C LEU A 199 -4.19 6.42 22.00
N ALA A 200 -4.25 7.46 22.82
CA ALA A 200 -4.42 7.33 24.27
C ALA A 200 -5.89 7.18 24.73
N PRO A 201 -6.88 7.87 24.12
CA PRO A 201 -8.27 7.73 24.54
C PRO A 201 -8.83 6.31 24.37
N LYS A 202 -9.71 5.90 25.29
CA LYS A 202 -10.31 4.55 25.29
C LYS A 202 -11.26 4.31 24.11
N ASP A 203 -11.77 5.39 23.51
CA ASP A 203 -12.61 5.39 22.31
C ASP A 203 -11.77 5.39 21.01
N ARG A 204 -10.46 5.17 21.09
CA ARG A 204 -9.57 5.02 19.94
C ARG A 204 -8.89 3.67 19.94
N ARG A 205 -8.65 3.15 18.74
CA ARG A 205 -7.81 1.98 18.47
C ARG A 205 -6.95 2.30 17.26
N CYS A 206 -5.71 1.82 17.28
CA CYS A 206 -4.85 1.84 16.12
C CYS A 206 -4.21 0.46 15.96
N PHE A 207 -4.04 0.04 14.72
CA PHE A 207 -3.45 -1.24 14.38
C PHE A 207 -2.40 -1.05 13.30
N GLY A 208 -1.28 -1.76 13.40
CA GLY A 208 -0.25 -1.82 12.39
C GLY A 208 -0.10 -3.23 11.83
N PHE A 209 0.11 -3.32 10.52
CA PHE A 209 0.51 -4.55 9.84
C PHE A 209 2.03 -4.54 9.65
N PHE A 210 2.70 -5.53 10.24
CA PHE A 210 4.14 -5.67 10.22
C PHE A 210 4.53 -6.91 9.42
N HIS A 211 5.69 -6.85 8.76
CA HIS A 211 6.23 -7.99 8.02
C HIS A 211 7.64 -8.32 8.55
N PRO A 212 8.01 -9.60 8.71
CA PRO A 212 9.32 -9.99 9.25
C PRO A 212 10.51 -9.46 8.43
N ALA A 213 10.31 -9.23 7.13
CA ALA A 213 11.33 -8.65 6.26
C ALA A 213 11.60 -7.15 6.52
N MET A 214 10.67 -6.45 7.17
CA MET A 214 10.78 -5.05 7.57
C MET A 214 10.22 -4.89 9.00
N PRO A 215 10.96 -5.42 9.99
CA PRO A 215 10.43 -5.72 11.31
C PRO A 215 9.94 -4.50 12.11
N ASP A 216 10.69 -3.41 12.01
CA ASP A 216 10.45 -2.17 12.75
C ASP A 216 9.57 -1.19 11.95
N GLU A 217 9.09 -1.59 10.76
CA GLU A 217 8.31 -0.73 9.88
C GLU A 217 6.85 -1.18 9.86
N PRO A 218 5.90 -0.35 10.32
CA PRO A 218 4.51 -0.59 9.98
C PRO A 218 4.38 -0.44 8.47
N LEU A 219 3.91 -1.47 7.77
CA LEU A 219 3.68 -1.40 6.32
C LEU A 219 2.36 -0.70 6.01
N ILE A 220 1.36 -0.99 6.83
CA ILE A 220 0.06 -0.35 6.82
C ILE A 220 -0.31 -0.07 8.26
N PHE A 221 -0.92 1.07 8.54
CA PHE A 221 -1.64 1.23 9.80
C PHE A 221 -3.09 1.69 9.56
N VAL A 222 -3.91 1.42 10.57
CA VAL A 222 -5.35 1.60 10.54
C VAL A 222 -5.78 2.26 11.83
N GLU A 223 -6.31 3.46 11.74
CA GLU A 223 -6.90 4.17 12.87
C GLU A 223 -8.41 4.00 12.91
N VAL A 224 -8.92 3.72 14.11
CA VAL A 224 -10.32 3.40 14.37
C VAL A 224 -10.84 4.24 15.53
N ALA A 225 -11.95 4.93 15.30
CA ALA A 225 -12.73 5.59 16.33
C ALA A 225 -13.90 4.70 16.74
N LEU A 226 -14.10 4.54 18.04
CA LEU A 226 -15.25 3.86 18.62
C LEU A 226 -16.33 4.92 18.91
N SER A 227 -17.51 4.76 18.34
CA SER A 227 -18.60 5.75 18.41
C SER A 227 -19.95 5.11 18.70
N ARG A 228 -20.93 5.97 18.96
CA ARG A 228 -22.37 5.63 18.92
C ARG A 228 -22.92 6.09 17.58
N GLY A 229 -23.19 5.14 16.69
CA GLY A 229 -23.62 5.40 15.32
C GLY A 229 -22.51 5.80 14.34
N ILE A 230 -22.92 6.00 13.09
CA ILE A 230 -22.04 6.25 11.94
C ILE A 230 -21.81 7.77 11.78
N PRO A 231 -20.55 8.26 11.83
CA PRO A 231 -20.27 9.68 11.62
C PRO A 231 -20.37 10.08 10.14
N GLY A 232 -20.81 11.31 9.91
CA GLY A 232 -20.91 11.92 8.58
C GLY A 232 -19.73 12.81 8.21
N ALA A 233 -18.89 13.19 9.16
CA ALA A 233 -17.84 14.18 8.97
C ALA A 233 -16.59 13.89 9.80
N ILE A 234 -15.41 14.21 9.26
CA ILE A 234 -14.14 13.91 9.94
C ILE A 234 -13.88 14.82 11.12
N HIS A 235 -14.37 16.06 11.07
CA HIS A 235 -14.21 17.01 12.17
C HIS A 235 -14.93 16.55 13.44
N ASP A 236 -16.02 15.78 13.33
CA ASP A 236 -16.69 15.16 14.48
C ASP A 236 -15.82 14.07 15.13
N VAL A 237 -14.98 13.39 14.33
CA VAL A 237 -14.08 12.33 14.79
C VAL A 237 -12.79 12.89 15.37
N LEU A 238 -12.25 13.96 14.77
CA LEU A 238 -10.95 14.53 15.17
C LEU A 238 -11.06 15.66 16.21
N SER A 239 -12.26 16.14 16.53
CA SER A 239 -12.43 17.22 17.51
C SER A 239 -11.85 16.86 18.88
N GLU A 240 -11.09 17.81 19.44
CA GLU A 240 -10.57 17.74 20.81
C GLU A 240 -11.68 17.90 21.86
N GLU A 241 -12.75 18.61 21.51
CA GLU A 241 -13.90 18.89 22.38
C GLU A 241 -14.95 17.76 22.39
N ARG A 242 -14.70 16.66 21.66
CA ARG A 242 -15.64 15.54 21.60
C ARG A 242 -15.77 14.87 22.98
N GLU A 243 -16.94 14.27 23.23
CA GLU A 243 -17.13 13.39 24.38
C GLU A 243 -16.36 12.07 24.18
N VAL A 244 -15.41 11.77 25.07
CA VAL A 244 -14.72 10.48 25.10
C VAL A 244 -15.62 9.45 25.79
N ILE A 245 -16.07 8.46 25.05
CA ILE A 245 -16.92 7.38 25.57
C ILE A 245 -16.10 6.17 26.06
N GLY A 246 -16.73 5.35 26.90
CA GLY A 246 -16.17 4.04 27.23
C GLY A 246 -16.17 3.11 26.01
N ALA A 247 -15.11 2.30 25.82
CA ALA A 247 -15.02 1.38 24.68
C ALA A 247 -16.21 0.39 24.60
N HIS A 248 -16.75 -0.05 25.75
CA HIS A 248 -17.91 -0.95 25.82
C HIS A 248 -19.26 -0.24 25.58
N GLU A 249 -19.29 1.08 25.54
CA GLU A 249 -20.49 1.87 25.23
C GLU A 249 -20.65 2.13 23.74
N ALA A 250 -19.62 1.84 22.94
CA ALA A 250 -19.63 1.99 21.50
C ALA A 250 -20.41 0.85 20.84
N ASP A 251 -21.17 1.19 19.79
CA ASP A 251 -21.83 0.23 18.90
C ASP A 251 -21.23 0.20 17.49
N THR A 252 -20.36 1.17 17.18
CA THR A 252 -19.80 1.39 15.86
C THR A 252 -18.28 1.55 15.93
N ALA A 253 -17.57 0.83 15.06
CA ALA A 253 -16.15 1.03 14.79
C ALA A 253 -15.99 1.77 13.46
N VAL A 254 -15.37 2.94 13.51
CA VAL A 254 -15.18 3.86 12.38
C VAL A 254 -13.72 3.87 11.96
N PHE A 255 -13.41 3.22 10.83
CA PHE A 255 -12.10 3.27 10.19
C PHE A 255 -11.92 4.62 9.48
N TYR A 256 -11.27 5.58 10.13
CA TYR A 256 -11.15 6.95 9.60
C TYR A 256 -9.80 7.24 8.95
N SER A 257 -8.76 6.45 9.23
CA SER A 257 -7.49 6.51 8.50
C SER A 257 -6.96 5.11 8.20
N ILE A 258 -6.51 4.89 6.97
CA ILE A 258 -5.79 3.70 6.53
C ILE A 258 -4.65 4.16 5.63
N SER A 259 -3.42 4.03 6.13
CA SER A 259 -2.23 4.58 5.49
C SER A 259 -1.30 3.45 5.07
N ASN A 260 -0.87 3.45 3.81
CA ASN A 260 0.27 2.65 3.36
C ASN A 260 1.53 3.47 3.60
N CYS A 261 2.37 2.99 4.51
CA CYS A 261 3.53 3.71 5.01
C CYS A 261 4.69 3.75 4.00
N GLN A 262 4.73 2.79 3.09
CA GLN A 262 5.90 2.55 2.25
C GLN A 262 5.56 2.86 0.80
N ALA A 263 5.98 4.04 0.32
CA ALA A 263 5.80 4.45 -1.07
C ALA A 263 6.39 3.43 -2.06
N GLY A 264 7.52 2.81 -1.69
CA GLY A 264 8.15 1.73 -2.43
C GLY A 264 7.37 0.41 -2.47
N LEU A 265 6.27 0.28 -1.71
CA LEU A 265 5.33 -0.85 -1.77
C LEU A 265 4.02 -0.47 -2.47
N ALA A 266 3.95 0.69 -3.13
CA ALA A 266 2.79 1.07 -3.92
C ALA A 266 2.47 0.01 -4.98
N GLY A 267 1.21 -0.46 -4.99
CA GLY A 267 0.75 -1.50 -5.91
C GLY A 267 1.12 -2.94 -5.53
N ILE A 268 1.81 -3.16 -4.40
CA ILE A 268 2.01 -4.50 -3.83
C ILE A 268 0.77 -4.85 -3.02
N SER A 269 0.14 -5.98 -3.33
CA SER A 269 -1.04 -6.44 -2.60
C SER A 269 -0.63 -7.21 -1.34
N PHE A 270 -1.10 -6.75 -0.19
CA PHE A 270 -1.01 -7.48 1.07
C PHE A 270 -2.23 -8.39 1.33
N GLY A 271 -3.02 -8.64 0.28
CA GLY A 271 -4.28 -9.36 0.34
C GLY A 271 -5.50 -8.47 0.60
N ASN A 272 -6.68 -9.07 0.40
CA ASN A 272 -7.98 -8.41 0.41
C ASN A 272 -8.78 -8.69 1.70
N SER A 273 -8.08 -8.92 2.81
CA SER A 273 -8.68 -9.30 4.09
C SER A 273 -8.08 -8.53 5.28
N LEU A 274 -7.37 -7.44 5.02
CA LEU A 274 -6.72 -6.64 6.07
C LEU A 274 -7.77 -6.14 7.06
N ILE A 275 -8.80 -5.49 6.53
CA ILE A 275 -9.87 -4.92 7.37
C ILE A 275 -10.74 -6.03 7.97
N LYS A 276 -10.90 -7.17 7.27
CA LYS A 276 -11.59 -8.34 7.83
C LYS A 276 -10.91 -8.83 9.12
N GLN A 277 -9.58 -8.82 9.19
CA GLN A 277 -8.85 -9.19 10.41
C GLN A 277 -9.11 -8.17 11.53
N VAL A 278 -9.00 -6.87 11.26
CA VAL A 278 -9.25 -5.83 12.27
C VAL A 278 -10.70 -5.89 12.79
N VAL A 279 -11.68 -6.10 11.90
CA VAL A 279 -13.09 -6.29 12.25
C VAL A 279 -13.27 -7.52 13.15
N ALA A 280 -12.59 -8.64 12.86
CA ALA A 280 -12.67 -9.85 13.67
C ALA A 280 -12.10 -9.62 15.08
N ASP A 281 -10.91 -9.02 15.17
CA ASP A 281 -10.24 -8.71 16.44
C ASP A 281 -11.10 -7.77 17.30
N LEU A 282 -11.61 -6.68 16.70
CA LEU A 282 -12.51 -5.73 17.39
C LEU A 282 -13.83 -6.39 17.82
N SER A 283 -14.41 -7.25 16.99
CA SER A 283 -15.65 -7.98 17.33
C SER A 283 -15.46 -8.93 18.52
N GLN A 284 -14.26 -9.51 18.64
CA GLN A 284 -13.92 -10.41 19.73
C GLN A 284 -13.62 -9.64 21.03
N GLU A 285 -12.90 -8.53 20.95
CA GLU A 285 -12.58 -7.67 22.10
C GLU A 285 -13.81 -6.92 22.62
N LEU A 286 -14.65 -6.41 21.72
CA LEU A 286 -15.79 -5.54 22.02
C LEU A 286 -17.07 -6.10 21.36
N PRO A 287 -17.73 -7.11 21.97
CA PRO A 287 -18.93 -7.73 21.40
C PRO A 287 -20.13 -6.79 21.22
N GLY A 288 -20.10 -5.61 21.84
CA GLY A 288 -21.11 -4.55 21.68
C GLY A 288 -21.08 -3.87 20.31
N LEU A 289 -19.97 -3.99 19.56
CA LEU A 289 -19.82 -3.42 18.23
C LEU A 289 -20.68 -4.17 17.21
N LYS A 290 -21.67 -3.48 16.67
CA LYS A 290 -22.62 -3.99 15.66
C LYS A 290 -22.28 -3.50 14.26
N THR A 291 -21.68 -2.32 14.16
CA THR A 291 -21.43 -1.65 12.87
C THR A 291 -19.94 -1.42 12.66
N PHE A 292 -19.44 -1.80 11.49
CA PHE A 292 -18.06 -1.60 11.07
C PHE A 292 -18.06 -0.79 9.78
N VAL A 293 -17.64 0.47 9.87
CA VAL A 293 -17.80 1.43 8.78
C VAL A 293 -16.54 2.25 8.63
N THR A 294 -16.25 2.74 7.44
CA THR A 294 -15.14 3.67 7.22
C THR A 294 -15.66 5.10 7.16
N LEU A 295 -14.79 6.08 7.32
CA LEU A 295 -15.03 7.44 6.84
C LEU A 295 -13.87 7.80 5.93
N SER A 296 -14.04 7.53 4.63
CA SER A 296 -12.95 7.48 3.65
C SER A 296 -12.92 8.72 2.74
N PRO A 297 -11.73 9.18 2.33
CA PRO A 297 -11.58 10.24 1.32
C PRO A 297 -11.93 9.73 -0.09
N ILE A 298 -12.08 10.66 -1.03
CA ILE A 298 -12.39 10.39 -2.44
C ILE A 298 -11.39 11.11 -3.35
N PRO A 299 -10.12 10.68 -3.38
CA PRO A 299 -9.01 11.47 -3.93
C PRO A 299 -9.10 11.74 -5.45
N GLY A 300 -9.84 10.92 -6.19
CA GLY A 300 -9.91 11.01 -7.65
C GLY A 300 -11.08 11.83 -8.21
N LEU A 301 -12.05 12.25 -7.40
CA LEU A 301 -13.32 12.81 -7.89
C LEU A 301 -13.14 14.08 -8.72
N THR A 302 -12.38 15.06 -8.22
CA THR A 302 -12.17 16.33 -8.91
C THR A 302 -11.41 16.15 -10.22
N ARG A 303 -10.43 15.23 -10.23
CA ARG A 303 -9.68 14.89 -11.44
C ARG A 303 -10.57 14.25 -12.48
N TRP A 304 -11.33 13.22 -12.10
CA TRP A 304 -12.25 12.52 -12.99
C TRP A 304 -13.29 13.47 -13.59
N LEU A 305 -13.84 14.40 -12.81
CA LEU A 305 -14.79 15.40 -13.32
C LEU A 305 -14.15 16.29 -14.38
N LYS A 306 -12.93 16.79 -14.14
CA LYS A 306 -12.20 17.62 -15.12
C LYS A 306 -11.92 16.85 -16.41
N GLU A 307 -11.47 15.60 -16.30
CA GLU A 307 -11.22 14.71 -17.44
C GLU A 307 -12.51 14.40 -18.22
N SER A 308 -13.66 14.38 -17.54
CA SER A 308 -14.98 14.16 -18.12
C SER A 308 -15.66 15.46 -18.62
N GLY A 309 -14.96 16.60 -18.60
CA GLY A 309 -15.49 17.90 -19.03
C GLY A 309 -16.46 18.58 -18.05
N GLY A 310 -16.56 18.07 -16.82
CA GLY A 310 -17.43 18.59 -15.76
C GLY A 310 -16.69 19.41 -14.69
N ALA A 311 -17.47 19.97 -13.76
CA ALA A 311 -16.96 20.67 -12.58
C ALA A 311 -17.70 20.18 -11.31
N LEU A 312 -17.08 20.39 -10.15
CA LEU A 312 -17.72 20.05 -8.86
C LEU A 312 -19.03 20.84 -8.70
N PRO A 313 -20.18 20.17 -8.48
CA PRO A 313 -21.42 20.85 -8.19
C PRO A 313 -21.36 21.65 -6.88
N LYS A 314 -21.94 22.86 -6.88
CA LYS A 314 -22.02 23.71 -5.67
C LYS A 314 -23.08 23.26 -4.66
N LYS A 315 -24.15 22.61 -5.13
CA LYS A 315 -25.24 22.13 -4.27
C LYS A 315 -24.89 20.76 -3.70
N ALA A 316 -25.01 20.59 -2.38
CA ALA A 316 -24.67 19.36 -1.67
C ALA A 316 -25.35 18.11 -2.26
N GLU A 317 -26.65 18.19 -2.60
CA GLU A 317 -27.39 17.07 -3.19
C GLU A 317 -26.83 16.66 -4.57
N ALA A 318 -26.55 17.63 -5.44
CA ALA A 318 -25.98 17.37 -6.76
C ALA A 318 -24.56 16.81 -6.65
N LEU A 319 -23.78 17.30 -5.69
CA LEU A 319 -22.44 16.82 -5.39
C LEU A 319 -22.48 15.36 -4.92
N ARG A 320 -23.38 15.00 -3.99
CA ARG A 320 -23.60 13.61 -3.54
C ARG A 320 -24.01 12.69 -4.70
N ALA A 321 -24.92 13.15 -5.56
CA ALA A 321 -25.39 12.37 -6.71
C ALA A 321 -24.26 12.08 -7.73
N VAL A 322 -23.48 13.11 -8.09
CA VAL A 322 -22.31 12.96 -8.99
C VAL A 322 -21.25 12.04 -8.37
N THR A 323 -20.99 12.17 -7.07
CA THR A 323 -20.08 11.27 -6.35
C THR A 323 -20.58 9.82 -6.37
N ALA A 324 -21.88 9.59 -6.18
CA ALA A 324 -22.46 8.24 -6.26
C ALA A 324 -22.27 7.64 -7.65
N HIS A 325 -22.50 8.42 -8.71
CA HIS A 325 -22.23 8.00 -10.08
C HIS A 325 -20.74 7.66 -10.28
N TYR A 326 -19.84 8.53 -9.84
CA TYR A 326 -18.40 8.31 -9.90
C TYR A 326 -17.99 6.99 -9.24
N LEU A 327 -18.40 6.76 -7.99
CA LEU A 327 -18.02 5.55 -7.24
C LEU A 327 -18.58 4.25 -7.85
N LEU A 328 -19.79 4.30 -8.43
CA LEU A 328 -20.47 3.10 -8.93
C LEU A 328 -20.22 2.82 -10.43
N LYS A 329 -19.96 3.85 -11.23
CA LYS A 329 -19.96 3.77 -12.70
C LYS A 329 -18.65 4.17 -13.35
N ALA A 330 -17.86 5.07 -12.77
CA ALA A 330 -16.59 5.47 -13.38
C ALA A 330 -15.58 4.31 -13.31
N LYS A 331 -15.05 3.91 -14.46
CA LYS A 331 -14.06 2.83 -14.60
C LYS A 331 -12.76 3.34 -15.20
N ARG A 332 -11.66 2.66 -14.91
CA ARG A 332 -10.37 2.83 -15.60
C ARG A 332 -10.34 1.99 -16.87
N GLY A 333 -9.28 2.11 -17.66
CA GLY A 333 -9.07 1.29 -18.86
C GLY A 333 -8.99 -0.22 -18.59
N ASP A 334 -8.71 -0.63 -17.35
CA ASP A 334 -8.69 -2.03 -16.90
C ASP A 334 -10.07 -2.55 -16.45
N GLY A 335 -11.13 -1.73 -16.52
CA GLY A 335 -12.48 -2.06 -16.08
C GLY A 335 -12.72 -1.96 -14.56
N GLY A 336 -11.69 -1.70 -13.76
CA GLY A 336 -11.81 -1.48 -12.31
C GLY A 336 -12.40 -0.11 -11.97
N PRO A 337 -12.98 0.08 -10.77
CA PRO A 337 -13.43 1.41 -10.30
C PRO A 337 -12.33 2.47 -10.46
N TYR A 338 -12.72 3.68 -10.90
CA TYR A 338 -11.76 4.78 -11.08
C TYR A 338 -11.08 5.15 -9.76
N ASP A 339 -11.86 5.24 -8.68
CA ASP A 339 -11.35 5.66 -7.39
C ASP A 339 -10.45 4.60 -6.73
N PRO A 340 -9.21 4.94 -6.34
CA PRO A 340 -8.31 3.99 -5.71
C PRO A 340 -8.78 3.53 -4.32
N VAL A 341 -9.46 4.39 -3.56
CA VAL A 341 -9.96 4.08 -2.22
C VAL A 341 -11.19 3.18 -2.31
N ALA A 342 -12.08 3.42 -3.29
CA ALA A 342 -13.17 2.50 -3.62
C ALA A 342 -12.65 1.11 -4.00
N ARG A 343 -11.65 1.03 -4.88
CA ARG A 343 -11.04 -0.26 -5.25
C ARG A 343 -10.50 -1.01 -4.03
N PHE A 344 -9.86 -0.31 -3.10
CA PHE A 344 -9.35 -0.90 -1.88
C PHE A 344 -10.48 -1.46 -0.99
N HIS A 345 -11.50 -0.67 -0.68
CA HIS A 345 -12.57 -1.10 0.22
C HIS A 345 -13.49 -2.17 -0.39
N LEU A 346 -13.86 -2.02 -1.66
CA LEU A 346 -14.63 -3.03 -2.40
C LEU A 346 -13.81 -4.32 -2.57
N GLY A 347 -12.51 -4.18 -2.83
CA GLY A 347 -11.56 -5.29 -2.81
C GLY A 347 -11.54 -6.02 -1.47
N ASN A 348 -11.68 -5.32 -0.35
CA ASN A 348 -11.79 -5.91 0.99
C ASN A 348 -13.22 -6.36 1.37
N GLY A 349 -14.18 -6.35 0.43
CA GLY A 349 -15.54 -6.86 0.64
C GLY A 349 -16.51 -5.86 1.29
N ALA A 350 -16.17 -4.58 1.35
CA ALA A 350 -17.08 -3.55 1.81
C ALA A 350 -18.16 -3.22 0.76
N SER A 351 -19.20 -2.52 1.19
CA SER A 351 -20.20 -1.91 0.31
C SER A 351 -20.17 -0.39 0.41
N VAL A 352 -20.50 0.32 -0.67
CA VAL A 352 -20.66 1.79 -0.64
C VAL A 352 -21.93 2.12 0.14
N HIS A 353 -21.80 2.70 1.33
CA HIS A 353 -22.90 2.80 2.28
C HIS A 353 -23.59 4.16 2.28
N ALA A 354 -22.84 5.24 2.47
CA ALA A 354 -23.37 6.61 2.55
C ALA A 354 -22.35 7.62 2.02
N ILE A 355 -22.84 8.74 1.46
CA ILE A 355 -22.01 9.80 0.88
C ILE A 355 -22.34 11.12 1.57
N HIS A 356 -21.31 11.82 2.05
CA HIS A 356 -21.44 12.99 2.90
C HIS A 356 -20.78 14.21 2.25
N ALA A 357 -21.57 15.26 2.00
CA ALA A 357 -21.04 16.54 1.53
C ALA A 357 -20.64 17.42 2.71
N GLY A 358 -19.56 18.21 2.57
CA GLY A 358 -19.05 19.05 3.65
C GLY A 358 -18.41 18.26 4.80
N ALA A 359 -18.02 17.01 4.53
CA ALA A 359 -17.49 16.08 5.52
C ALA A 359 -16.02 16.31 5.84
N ASP A 360 -15.23 16.77 4.87
CA ASP A 360 -13.83 17.17 5.05
C ASP A 360 -13.62 18.60 4.52
N LEU A 361 -13.43 19.54 5.44
CA LEU A 361 -13.26 20.95 5.13
C LEU A 361 -11.78 21.37 5.00
N SER A 362 -10.85 20.42 5.17
CA SER A 362 -9.42 20.65 5.00
C SER A 362 -9.10 21.11 3.57
N PRO A 363 -7.98 21.82 3.35
CA PRO A 363 -7.53 22.18 2.01
C PRO A 363 -7.39 20.96 1.08
N ASN A 364 -6.93 19.83 1.63
CA ASN A 364 -6.78 18.58 0.89
C ASN A 364 -8.14 18.00 0.48
N GLY A 365 -9.08 17.83 1.41
CA GLY A 365 -10.43 17.32 1.12
C GLY A 365 -11.18 18.17 0.10
N LYS A 366 -11.07 19.50 0.20
CA LYS A 366 -11.63 20.43 -0.79
C LYS A 366 -11.02 20.25 -2.18
N THR A 367 -9.70 20.08 -2.26
CA THR A 367 -8.98 19.91 -3.53
C THR A 367 -9.29 18.56 -4.19
N GLN A 368 -9.41 17.50 -3.38
CA GLN A 368 -9.61 16.14 -3.84
C GLN A 368 -11.04 15.87 -4.32
N SER A 369 -12.04 16.26 -3.53
CA SER A 369 -13.44 15.86 -3.75
C SER A 369 -14.47 16.97 -3.53
N GLY A 370 -14.05 18.22 -3.33
CA GLY A 370 -14.96 19.28 -2.89
C GLY A 370 -15.46 19.09 -1.46
N GLY A 371 -14.70 18.37 -0.62
CA GLY A 371 -15.03 18.09 0.77
C GLY A 371 -16.06 16.96 0.96
N VAL A 372 -16.21 16.09 -0.04
CA VAL A 372 -17.07 14.91 0.04
C VAL A 372 -16.27 13.73 0.60
N MET A 373 -16.87 13.01 1.55
CA MET A 373 -16.37 11.73 2.04
C MET A 373 -17.43 10.64 1.84
N VAL A 374 -17.02 9.39 2.01
CA VAL A 374 -17.87 8.22 1.83
C VAL A 374 -17.68 7.25 2.98
N ASN A 375 -18.78 6.67 3.45
CA ASN A 375 -18.73 5.50 4.29
C ASN A 375 -18.73 4.23 3.44
N TYR A 376 -17.79 3.33 3.69
CA TYR A 376 -17.86 1.94 3.27
C TYR A 376 -18.27 1.07 4.45
N LEU A 377 -19.30 0.23 4.28
CA LEU A 377 -19.79 -0.67 5.33
C LEU A 377 -19.19 -2.07 5.15
N TYR A 378 -18.59 -2.59 6.22
CA TYR A 378 -18.13 -3.97 6.36
C TYR A 378 -19.16 -4.80 7.12
N ASP A 379 -20.20 -5.25 6.42
CA ASP A 379 -21.15 -6.21 6.98
C ASP A 379 -20.48 -7.58 7.09
N ARG A 380 -20.22 -8.01 8.33
CA ARG A 380 -19.55 -9.28 8.70
C ARG A 380 -20.11 -10.49 7.97
N ALA A 381 -21.42 -10.55 7.72
CA ALA A 381 -22.06 -11.67 7.03
C ALA A 381 -21.82 -11.64 5.50
N GLN A 382 -21.55 -10.46 4.94
CA GLN A 382 -21.46 -10.22 3.50
C GLN A 382 -20.03 -9.97 2.99
N ILE A 383 -19.04 -9.74 3.86
CA ILE A 383 -17.64 -9.44 3.46
C ILE A 383 -17.13 -10.43 2.39
N SER A 384 -17.21 -11.73 2.65
CA SER A 384 -16.70 -12.75 1.72
C SER A 384 -17.47 -12.76 0.40
N GLN A 385 -18.80 -12.67 0.43
CA GLN A 385 -19.63 -12.66 -0.78
C GLN A 385 -19.39 -11.41 -1.63
N ASN A 386 -19.30 -10.24 -0.99
CA ASN A 386 -19.00 -8.98 -1.67
C ASN A 386 -17.62 -9.02 -2.33
N HIS A 387 -16.62 -9.53 -1.61
CA HIS A 387 -15.27 -9.71 -2.12
C HIS A 387 -15.26 -10.58 -3.39
N GLU A 388 -15.88 -11.76 -3.33
CA GLU A 388 -15.92 -12.71 -4.46
C GLU A 388 -16.64 -12.11 -5.69
N ARG A 389 -17.78 -11.44 -5.48
CA ARG A 389 -18.53 -10.79 -6.56
C ARG A 389 -17.76 -9.65 -7.20
N PHE A 390 -17.06 -8.86 -6.39
CA PHE A 390 -16.22 -7.77 -6.89
C PHE A 390 -15.00 -8.31 -7.64
N ALA A 391 -14.30 -9.30 -7.08
CA ALA A 391 -13.10 -9.90 -7.69
C ALA A 391 -13.41 -10.68 -8.98
N GLY A 392 -14.52 -11.42 -9.03
CA GLY A 392 -14.87 -12.25 -10.16
C GLY A 392 -15.62 -11.52 -11.28
N ALA A 393 -16.52 -10.59 -10.93
CA ALA A 393 -17.43 -9.97 -11.89
C ALA A 393 -17.44 -8.42 -11.85
N GLY A 394 -16.60 -7.80 -11.03
CA GLY A 394 -16.55 -6.34 -10.89
C GLY A 394 -17.83 -5.72 -10.31
N VAL A 395 -18.69 -6.53 -9.69
CA VAL A 395 -19.97 -6.10 -9.12
C VAL A 395 -19.72 -5.28 -7.86
N ILE A 396 -20.25 -4.05 -7.85
CA ILE A 396 -20.11 -3.13 -6.72
C ILE A 396 -21.33 -3.27 -5.80
N ALA A 397 -21.10 -3.66 -4.56
CA ALA A 397 -22.12 -3.63 -3.52
C ALA A 397 -22.33 -2.19 -3.03
N ALA A 398 -23.59 -1.74 -2.96
CA ALA A 398 -23.95 -0.40 -2.50
C ALA A 398 -25.30 -0.41 -1.79
N SER A 399 -25.53 0.56 -0.91
CA SER A 399 -26.84 0.77 -0.27
C SER A 399 -27.90 1.23 -1.28
N ALA A 400 -29.17 1.07 -0.91
CA ALA A 400 -30.30 1.55 -1.72
C ALA A 400 -30.24 3.07 -1.93
N GLU A 401 -29.84 3.82 -0.90
CA GLU A 401 -29.68 5.29 -0.98
C GLU A 401 -28.61 5.69 -2.00
N VAL A 402 -27.42 5.08 -1.93
CA VAL A 402 -26.32 5.38 -2.88
C VAL A 402 -26.71 4.99 -4.31
N THR A 403 -27.42 3.87 -4.47
CA THR A 403 -27.92 3.43 -5.78
C THR A 403 -28.93 4.43 -6.35
N ALA A 404 -29.85 4.94 -5.52
CA ALA A 404 -30.81 5.97 -5.93
C ALA A 404 -30.11 7.30 -6.30
N LEU A 405 -29.10 7.73 -5.53
CA LEU A 405 -28.29 8.91 -5.82
C LEU A 405 -27.59 8.80 -7.18
N ALA A 406 -26.98 7.66 -7.49
CA ALA A 406 -26.30 7.43 -8.76
C ALA A 406 -27.27 7.44 -9.95
N ALA A 407 -28.48 6.91 -9.78
CA ALA A 407 -29.53 6.95 -10.80
C ALA A 407 -30.04 8.39 -11.05
N ALA A 408 -30.16 9.20 -9.99
CA ALA A 408 -30.56 10.60 -10.11
C ALA A 408 -29.53 11.47 -10.85
N ALA A 409 -28.24 11.14 -10.75
CA ALA A 409 -27.18 11.81 -11.50
C ALA A 409 -27.26 11.51 -13.00
N ALA A 410 -27.51 10.25 -13.39
CA ALA A 410 -27.58 9.86 -14.80
C ALA A 410 -28.68 10.62 -15.57
N LYS A 411 -29.84 10.84 -14.93
CA LYS A 411 -30.98 11.57 -15.53
C LYS A 411 -30.72 13.07 -15.77
N LYS A 412 -29.61 13.63 -15.29
CA LYS A 412 -29.26 15.04 -15.48
C LYS A 412 -28.15 15.26 -16.51
N THR A 413 -27.54 14.17 -16.99
CA THR A 413 -26.44 14.19 -17.97
C THR A 413 -26.89 13.72 -19.35
N GLU A 414 -28.07 13.10 -19.45
CA GLU A 414 -28.89 12.95 -20.66
C GLU A 414 -29.78 14.19 -20.83
#